data_AF-A0A2U0S871-F1
#
_entry.id   AF-A0A2U0S871-F1
#
_cell.length_a   1.000
_cell.length_b   1.000
_cell.length_c   1.000
_cell.angle_alpha   90.00
_cell.angle_beta   90.00
_cell.angle_gamma   90.00
#
_symmetry.space_group_name_H-M   'P 1'
#
loop_
_entity.id
_entity.type
_entity.pdbx_description
1 polymer ?
#
loop_
_entity_poly.entity_id
_entity_poly.type
_entity_poly.pdbx_seq_one_letter_code
_entity_poly.pdbx_strand_id
1 'polypeptide(L)'
;MTKKAFKMAQEVGLMTIASVVFGFPGETRETAWATIKFIEEIDPDDIGYYIATPYPGTPMADYVKKMGWVKVTDFNKYDTATPIFELPTMSMQEVKKFREEAFHRFYLRPRYVLRMFAKGGTYGFSATKTALAHLLRATKSKLNLS
;
A
#
# COMPACT_ATOMS: atom_id res chain seq x y z
N MET A 1 -5.73 18.15 -7.29
CA MET A 1 -5.35 17.73 -8.65
C MET A 1 -5.56 16.23 -8.85
N THR A 2 -4.98 15.36 -8.03
CA THR A 2 -5.05 13.89 -8.16
C THR A 2 -6.48 13.33 -8.26
N LYS A 3 -7.38 13.68 -7.32
CA LYS A 3 -8.79 13.23 -7.35
C LYS A 3 -9.48 13.52 -8.70
N LYS A 4 -9.23 14.71 -9.26
CA LYS A 4 -9.79 15.15 -10.54
C LYS A 4 -9.22 14.33 -11.70
N ALA A 5 -7.91 14.05 -11.70
CA ALA A 5 -7.26 13.25 -12.72
C ALA A 5 -7.79 11.80 -12.74
N PHE A 6 -7.92 11.17 -11.56
CA PHE A 6 -8.52 9.82 -11.45
C PHE A 6 -9.95 9.81 -11.96
N LYS A 7 -10.77 10.79 -11.55
CA LYS A 7 -12.15 10.90 -12.00
C LYS A 7 -12.25 11.02 -13.53
N MET A 8 -11.48 11.92 -14.13
CA MET A 8 -11.48 12.13 -15.58
C MET A 8 -11.04 10.87 -16.34
N ALA A 9 -10.00 10.17 -15.87
CA ALA A 9 -9.54 8.93 -16.48
C ALA A 9 -10.61 7.82 -16.40
N GLN A 10 -11.27 7.68 -15.25
CA GLN A 10 -12.35 6.71 -15.05
C GLN A 10 -13.57 7.01 -15.93
N GLU A 11 -13.95 8.29 -16.09
CA GLU A 11 -15.08 8.73 -16.93
C GLU A 11 -14.91 8.35 -18.40
N VAL A 12 -13.67 8.37 -18.91
CA VAL A 12 -13.36 7.97 -20.29
C VAL A 12 -12.98 6.50 -20.44
N GLY A 13 -13.12 5.70 -19.37
CA GLY A 13 -12.87 4.26 -19.38
C GLY A 13 -11.38 3.85 -19.33
N LEU A 14 -10.46 4.77 -19.00
CA LEU A 14 -9.06 4.42 -18.81
C LEU A 14 -8.85 3.67 -17.49
N MET A 15 -7.94 2.70 -17.51
CA MET A 15 -7.50 2.00 -16.31
C MET A 15 -6.70 2.96 -15.43
N THR A 16 -7.04 2.98 -14.15
CA THR A 16 -6.37 3.82 -13.15
C THR A 16 -5.59 2.97 -12.16
N ILE A 17 -4.32 3.30 -11.95
CA ILE A 17 -3.45 2.60 -11.00
C ILE A 17 -2.89 3.63 -10.03
N ALA A 18 -3.01 3.36 -8.73
CA ALA A 18 -2.36 4.16 -7.70
C ALA A 18 -1.12 3.45 -7.16
N SER A 19 -0.10 4.21 -6.80
CA SER A 19 1.09 3.71 -6.11
C SER A 19 1.31 4.54 -4.86
N VAL A 20 1.46 3.86 -3.73
CA VAL A 20 1.59 4.48 -2.41
C VAL A 20 2.80 3.90 -1.70
N VAL A 21 3.53 4.77 -1.01
CA VAL A 21 4.68 4.41 -0.19
C VAL A 21 4.37 4.74 1.26
N PHE A 22 4.45 3.75 2.15
CA PHE A 22 4.40 3.92 3.60
C PHE A 22 5.80 3.87 4.22
N GLY A 23 5.96 4.44 5.41
CA GLY A 23 7.21 4.50 6.15
C GLY A 23 8.16 5.61 5.70
N PHE A 24 7.68 6.62 4.97
CA PHE A 24 8.56 7.71 4.52
C PHE A 24 9.01 8.58 5.71
N PRO A 25 10.25 9.12 5.73
CA PRO A 25 10.68 10.03 6.80
C PRO A 25 9.71 11.18 7.06
N GLY A 26 9.25 11.30 8.31
CA GLY A 26 8.26 12.28 8.74
C GLY A 26 6.81 11.80 8.73
N GLU A 27 6.53 10.60 8.20
CA GLU A 27 5.18 10.02 8.23
C GLU A 27 4.76 9.65 9.67
N THR A 28 3.49 9.85 10.00
CA THR A 28 2.89 9.45 11.27
C THR A 28 1.76 8.45 11.05
N ARG A 29 1.21 7.88 12.13
CA ARG A 29 0.06 6.97 12.06
C ARG A 29 -1.16 7.68 11.46
N GLU A 30 -1.34 8.95 11.80
CA GLU A 30 -2.45 9.80 11.33
C GLU A 30 -2.34 10.04 9.82
N THR A 31 -1.15 10.35 9.32
CA THR A 31 -0.94 10.57 7.88
C THR A 31 -1.05 9.26 7.09
N ALA A 32 -0.56 8.14 7.63
CA ALA A 32 -0.74 6.83 7.02
C ALA A 32 -2.24 6.46 6.88
N TRP A 33 -3.05 6.71 7.92
CA TRP A 33 -4.49 6.54 7.86
C TRP A 33 -5.17 7.49 6.87
N ALA A 34 -4.72 8.75 6.80
CA ALA A 34 -5.23 9.71 5.83
C ALA A 34 -4.96 9.25 4.39
N THR A 35 -3.78 8.68 4.12
CA THR A 35 -3.42 8.08 2.83
C THR A 35 -4.35 6.91 2.48
N ILE A 36 -4.61 5.99 3.42
CA ILE A 36 -5.55 4.87 3.19
C ILE A 36 -6.93 5.39 2.79
N LYS A 37 -7.47 6.36 3.55
CA LYS A 37 -8.78 6.96 3.25
C LYS A 37 -8.80 7.66 1.90
N PHE A 38 -7.73 8.38 1.56
CA PHE A 38 -7.60 9.07 0.28
C PHE A 38 -7.61 8.10 -0.90
N ILE A 39 -6.92 6.97 -0.78
CA ILE A 39 -6.95 5.91 -1.80
C ILE A 39 -8.34 5.30 -1.92
N GLU A 40 -9.00 5.04 -0.79
CA GLU A 40 -10.36 4.51 -0.79
C GLU A 40 -11.33 5.48 -1.52
N GLU A 41 -11.08 6.79 -1.42
CA GLU A 41 -11.88 7.83 -2.07
C GLU A 41 -11.66 7.93 -3.58
N ILE A 42 -10.40 7.90 -4.06
CA ILE A 42 -10.12 7.96 -5.51
C ILE A 42 -10.38 6.63 -6.22
N ASP A 43 -10.47 5.54 -5.46
CA ASP A 43 -10.97 4.23 -5.87
C ASP A 43 -10.33 3.75 -7.19
N PRO A 44 -8.99 3.58 -7.27
CA PRO A 44 -8.32 3.12 -8.50
C PRO A 44 -8.77 1.72 -8.92
N ASP A 45 -8.47 1.31 -10.14
CA ASP A 45 -8.71 -0.06 -10.60
C ASP A 45 -7.69 -1.05 -10.04
N ASP A 46 -6.47 -0.58 -9.82
CA ASP A 46 -5.41 -1.36 -9.18
C ASP A 46 -4.53 -0.49 -8.26
N ILE A 47 -3.84 -1.13 -7.33
CA ILE A 47 -2.99 -0.41 -6.38
C ILE A 47 -1.73 -1.17 -5.97
N GLY A 48 -0.60 -0.46 -6.01
CA GLY A 48 0.64 -0.86 -5.36
C GLY A 48 0.82 -0.15 -4.03
N TYR A 49 0.79 -0.90 -2.92
CA TYR A 49 1.29 -0.41 -1.64
C TYR A 49 2.71 -0.91 -1.40
N TYR A 50 3.62 0.02 -1.17
CA TYR A 50 5.06 -0.17 -1.01
C TYR A 50 5.53 0.37 0.35
N ILE A 51 6.74 -0.02 0.74
CA ILE A 51 7.44 0.51 1.91
C ILE A 51 8.66 1.29 1.45
N ALA A 52 8.88 2.46 2.06
CA ALA A 52 10.02 3.33 1.79
C ALA A 52 11.32 2.54 1.97
N THR A 53 12.11 2.47 0.91
CA THR A 53 13.34 1.68 0.85
C THR A 53 14.53 2.61 0.58
N PRO A 54 15.49 2.75 1.51
CA PRO A 54 16.57 3.72 1.42
C PRO A 54 17.70 3.22 0.51
N TYR A 55 17.48 3.27 -0.81
CA TYR A 55 18.48 2.83 -1.78
C TYR A 55 19.77 3.66 -1.70
N PRO A 56 20.96 3.03 -1.73
CA PRO A 56 22.24 3.73 -1.67
C PRO A 56 22.35 4.83 -2.74
N GLY A 57 22.91 5.98 -2.35
CA GLY A 57 23.04 7.14 -3.23
C GLY A 57 21.78 8.00 -3.36
N THR A 58 20.69 7.67 -2.65
CA THR A 58 19.50 8.53 -2.57
C THR A 58 19.57 9.46 -1.35
N PRO A 59 18.97 10.67 -1.42
CA PRO A 59 18.89 11.58 -0.27
C PRO A 59 18.22 10.93 0.95
N MET A 60 17.27 10.03 0.74
CA MET A 60 16.61 9.30 1.82
C MET A 60 17.59 8.36 2.53
N ALA A 61 18.45 7.64 1.80
CA ALA A 61 19.44 6.76 2.39
C ALA A 61 20.44 7.53 3.27
N ASP A 62 20.93 8.67 2.78
CA ASP A 62 21.84 9.53 3.55
C ASP A 62 21.17 10.04 4.81
N TYR A 63 19.90 10.46 4.70
CA TYR A 63 19.11 10.96 5.81
C TYR A 63 18.90 9.90 6.89
N VAL A 64 18.34 8.72 6.55
CA VAL A 64 18.04 7.68 7.56
C VAL A 64 19.31 7.07 8.15
N LYS A 65 20.42 7.04 7.39
CA LYS A 65 21.74 6.64 7.91
C LYS A 65 22.28 7.65 8.90
N LYS A 66 22.24 8.95 8.58
CA LYS A 66 22.66 10.03 9.48
C LYS A 66 21.90 10.01 10.81
N MET A 67 20.61 9.70 10.74
CA MET A 67 19.74 9.62 11.93
C MET A 67 19.88 8.30 12.71
N GLY A 68 20.65 7.31 12.22
CA GLY A 68 20.81 6.01 12.88
C GLY A 68 19.57 5.12 12.86
N TRP A 69 18.67 5.33 11.88
CA TRP A 69 17.37 4.64 11.83
C TRP A 69 17.44 3.29 11.12
N VAL A 70 18.45 3.06 10.28
CA VAL A 70 18.61 1.81 9.52
C VAL A 70 18.74 0.61 10.48
N LYS A 71 17.88 -0.38 10.30
CA LYS A 71 17.88 -1.64 11.07
C LYS A 71 18.29 -2.83 10.23
N VAL A 72 18.17 -2.73 8.90
CA VAL A 72 18.49 -3.80 7.95
C VAL A 72 19.50 -3.30 6.92
N THR A 73 20.64 -3.95 6.85
CA THR A 73 21.72 -3.64 5.89
C THR A 73 21.84 -4.66 4.75
N ASP A 74 21.14 -5.79 4.86
CA ASP A 74 21.07 -6.79 3.81
C ASP A 74 20.27 -6.27 2.62
N PHE A 75 20.96 -5.95 1.52
CA PHE A 75 20.36 -5.41 0.31
C PHE A 75 19.39 -6.38 -0.38
N ASN A 76 19.45 -7.68 -0.11
CA ASN A 76 18.47 -8.63 -0.65
C ASN A 76 17.05 -8.38 -0.12
N LYS A 77 16.93 -7.64 1.00
CA LYS A 77 15.64 -7.25 1.60
C LYS A 77 15.11 -5.93 1.07
N TYR A 78 15.81 -5.24 0.16
CA TYR A 78 15.43 -3.93 -0.35
C TYR A 78 14.41 -4.07 -1.51
N ASP A 79 13.31 -4.76 -1.22
CA ASP A 79 12.31 -5.27 -2.17
C ASP A 79 11.04 -4.40 -2.26
N THR A 80 11.03 -3.21 -1.66
CA THR A 80 9.87 -2.30 -1.53
C THR A 80 8.68 -2.84 -0.74
N ALA A 81 8.82 -3.96 -0.04
CA ALA A 81 7.78 -4.56 0.81
C ALA A 81 8.27 -4.86 2.23
N THR A 82 9.57 -4.99 2.42
CA THR A 82 10.22 -5.24 3.70
C THR A 82 10.67 -3.91 4.33
N PRO A 83 10.29 -3.62 5.59
CA PRO A 83 10.80 -2.46 6.30
C PRO A 83 12.31 -2.55 6.54
N ILE A 84 13.04 -1.48 6.22
CA ILE A 84 14.51 -1.42 6.31
C ILE A 84 14.99 -0.56 7.50
N PHE A 85 14.21 0.45 7.86
CA PHE A 85 14.53 1.41 8.92
C PHE A 85 13.30 1.70 9.77
N GLU A 86 13.54 2.20 10.98
CA GLU A 86 12.50 2.54 11.94
C GLU A 86 12.32 4.05 12.05
N LEU A 87 11.07 4.52 11.99
CA LEU A 87 10.75 5.92 12.19
C LEU A 87 10.65 6.24 13.69
N PRO A 88 10.93 7.48 14.12
CA PRO A 88 10.63 7.91 15.49
C PRO A 88 9.15 7.80 15.85
N THR A 89 8.29 7.88 14.84
CA THR A 89 6.83 7.91 14.95
C THR A 89 6.19 6.53 14.83
N MET A 90 6.83 5.58 14.15
CA MET A 90 6.28 4.25 13.86
C MET A 90 7.38 3.20 13.80
N SER A 91 7.14 2.06 14.45
CA SER A 91 8.01 0.90 14.33
C SER A 91 7.96 0.29 12.93
N MET A 92 8.98 -0.48 12.57
CA MET A 92 8.98 -1.25 11.31
C MET A 92 7.77 -2.19 11.19
N GLN A 93 7.36 -2.80 12.32
CA GLN A 93 6.19 -3.68 12.37
C GLN A 93 4.89 -2.91 12.10
N GLU A 94 4.78 -1.69 12.61
CA GLU A 94 3.60 -0.85 12.37
C GLU A 94 3.51 -0.41 10.91
N VAL A 95 4.62 0.00 10.28
CA VAL A 95 4.62 0.34 8.85
C VAL A 95 4.17 -0.86 8.01
N LYS A 96 4.67 -2.06 8.33
CA LYS A 96 4.22 -3.30 7.68
C LYS A 96 2.73 -3.56 7.90
N LYS A 97 2.23 -3.38 9.12
CA LYS A 97 0.81 -3.52 9.45
C LYS A 97 -0.05 -2.53 8.69
N PHE A 98 0.36 -1.26 8.59
CA PHE A 98 -0.35 -0.26 7.79
C PHE A 98 -0.46 -0.67 6.32
N ARG A 99 0.63 -1.16 5.74
CA ARG A 99 0.62 -1.69 4.37
C ARG A 99 -0.37 -2.86 4.22
N GLU A 100 -0.36 -3.82 5.15
CA GLU A 100 -1.26 -4.98 5.12
C GLU A 100 -2.73 -4.58 5.29
N GLU A 101 -3.03 -3.71 6.25
CA GLU A 101 -4.37 -3.15 6.47
C GLU A 101 -4.85 -2.36 5.25
N ALA A 102 -3.99 -1.56 4.62
CA ALA A 102 -4.33 -0.82 3.41
C ALA A 102 -4.74 -1.76 2.26
N PHE A 103 -4.03 -2.87 2.08
CA PHE A 103 -4.39 -3.92 1.13
C PHE A 103 -5.76 -4.55 1.44
N HIS A 104 -5.97 -4.98 2.69
CA HIS A 104 -7.23 -5.62 3.09
C HIS A 104 -8.41 -4.65 2.93
N ARG A 105 -8.28 -3.45 3.47
CA ARG A 105 -9.33 -2.43 3.37
C ARG A 105 -9.64 -2.08 1.93
N PHE A 106 -8.64 -2.01 1.05
CA PHE A 106 -8.88 -1.69 -0.34
C PHE A 106 -9.64 -2.79 -1.09
N TYR A 107 -9.09 -4.01 -1.12
CA TYR A 107 -9.59 -5.11 -1.96
C TYR A 107 -10.83 -5.81 -1.38
N LEU A 108 -11.10 -5.68 -0.07
CA LEU A 108 -12.29 -6.26 0.56
C LEU A 108 -13.50 -5.30 0.54
N ARG A 109 -13.39 -4.09 -0.03
CA ARG A 109 -14.51 -3.16 -0.16
C ARG A 109 -15.58 -3.75 -1.08
N PRO A 110 -16.84 -3.90 -0.63
CA PRO A 110 -17.93 -4.40 -1.47
C PRO A 110 -18.09 -3.59 -2.76
N ARG A 111 -17.96 -2.26 -2.67
CA ARG A 111 -18.02 -1.36 -3.84
C ARG A 111 -16.93 -1.68 -4.88
N TYR A 112 -15.70 -1.92 -4.45
CA TYR A 112 -14.61 -2.29 -5.35
C TYR A 112 -14.91 -3.62 -6.05
N VAL A 113 -15.31 -4.63 -5.26
CA VAL A 113 -15.63 -5.97 -5.76
C VAL A 113 -16.76 -5.91 -6.80
N LEU A 114 -17.89 -5.28 -6.46
CA LEU A 114 -19.04 -5.14 -7.36
C LEU A 114 -18.68 -4.39 -8.65
N ARG A 115 -17.90 -3.30 -8.53
CA ARG A 115 -17.45 -2.52 -9.69
C ARG A 115 -16.56 -3.33 -10.61
N MET A 116 -15.62 -4.09 -10.05
CA MET A 116 -14.73 -4.92 -10.86
C MET A 116 -15.47 -6.09 -11.51
N PHE A 117 -16.47 -6.67 -10.84
CA PHE A 117 -17.38 -7.64 -11.46
C PHE A 117 -18.14 -7.02 -12.64
N ALA A 118 -18.69 -5.82 -12.47
CA ALA A 118 -19.42 -5.11 -13.53
C ALA A 118 -18.54 -4.77 -14.74
N LYS A 119 -17.23 -4.55 -14.54
CA LYS A 119 -16.27 -4.33 -15.65
C LYS A 119 -16.04 -5.60 -16.49
N GLY A 120 -16.27 -6.80 -15.95
CA GLY A 120 -16.18 -8.07 -16.69
C GLY A 120 -14.77 -8.41 -17.21
N GLY A 121 -14.69 -9.41 -18.09
CA GLY A 121 -13.46 -9.81 -18.79
C GLY A 121 -12.34 -10.33 -17.86
N THR A 122 -11.09 -10.18 -18.30
CA THR A 122 -9.88 -10.56 -17.54
C THR A 122 -9.77 -9.80 -16.21
N TYR A 123 -10.31 -8.59 -16.14
CA TYR A 123 -10.27 -7.71 -14.97
C TYR A 123 -11.21 -8.17 -13.86
N GLY A 124 -12.44 -8.58 -14.19
CA GLY A 124 -13.37 -9.15 -13.21
C GLY A 124 -12.83 -10.44 -12.59
N PHE A 125 -12.21 -11.30 -13.40
CA PHE A 125 -11.58 -12.53 -12.93
C PHE A 125 -10.36 -12.26 -12.05
N SER A 126 -9.47 -11.35 -12.46
CA SER A 126 -8.29 -10.95 -11.69
C SER A 126 -8.68 -10.31 -10.36
N ALA A 127 -9.63 -9.38 -10.35
CA ALA A 127 -10.08 -8.73 -9.13
C ALA A 127 -10.71 -9.70 -8.13
N THR A 128 -11.48 -10.69 -8.61
CA THR A 128 -12.05 -11.76 -7.77
C THR A 128 -10.95 -12.61 -7.14
N LYS A 129 -9.94 -13.00 -7.93
CA LYS A 129 -8.78 -13.76 -7.43
C LYS A 129 -7.99 -12.96 -6.40
N THR A 130 -7.77 -11.67 -6.66
CA THR A 130 -7.05 -10.76 -5.74
C THR A 130 -7.82 -10.54 -4.44
N ALA A 131 -9.13 -10.27 -4.52
CA ALA A 131 -9.98 -10.14 -3.34
C ALA A 131 -10.00 -11.42 -2.50
N LEU A 132 -10.11 -12.60 -3.14
CA LEU A 132 -10.05 -13.90 -2.46
C LEU A 132 -8.68 -14.13 -1.79
N ALA A 133 -7.57 -13.82 -2.49
CA ALA A 133 -6.24 -13.95 -1.93
C ALA A 133 -6.04 -13.06 -0.69
N HIS A 134 -6.57 -11.83 -0.73
CA HIS A 134 -6.52 -10.93 0.42
C HIS A 134 -7.47 -11.37 1.55
N LEU A 135 -8.64 -11.93 1.24
CA LEU A 135 -9.51 -12.53 2.25
C LEU A 135 -8.80 -13.69 2.97
N LEU A 136 -8.16 -14.59 2.23
CA LEU A 136 -7.38 -15.71 2.79
C LEU A 136 -6.19 -15.22 3.64
N ARG A 137 -5.51 -14.15 3.22
CA ARG A 137 -4.41 -13.54 3.99
C ARG A 137 -4.93 -12.90 5.28
N ALA A 138 -6.07 -12.20 5.23
CA ALA A 138 -6.70 -11.61 6.40
C ALA A 138 -7.16 -12.67 7.41
N THR A 139 -7.76 -13.77 6.94
CA THR A 139 -8.15 -14.87 7.83
C THR A 139 -6.93 -15.58 8.43
N LYS A 140 -5.90 -15.87 7.63
CA LYS A 140 -4.66 -16.48 8.13
C LYS A 140 -3.92 -15.58 9.14
N SER A 141 -3.90 -14.27 8.91
CA SER A 141 -3.35 -13.29 9.87
C SER A 141 -4.11 -13.32 11.20
N LYS A 142 -5.45 -13.37 11.17
CA LYS A 142 -6.29 -13.50 12.37
C LYS A 142 -6.12 -14.85 13.09
N LEU A 143 -5.88 -15.94 12.35
CA LEU A 143 -5.66 -17.28 12.90
C LEU A 143 -4.25 -17.50 13.49
N ASN A 144 -3.25 -16.76 13.02
CA ASN A 144 -1.88 -16.78 13.57
C ASN A 144 -1.66 -15.76 14.70
N LEU A 145 -2.74 -15.10 15.14
CA LEU A 145 -2.81 -14.28 16.35
C LEU A 145 -3.61 -15.05 17.41
N SER A 146 -3.03 -16.15 17.89
CA SER A 146 -3.37 -16.83 19.16
C SER A 146 -2.09 -17.27 19.85
#